data_AF-A0A972HXV2-F1
#
_entry.id   AF-A0A972HXV2-F1
#
_cell.length_a   1.000
_cell.length_b   1.000
_cell.length_c   1.000
_cell.angle_alpha   90.00
_cell.angle_beta   90.00
_cell.angle_gamma   90.00
#
_symmetry.space_group_name_H-M   'P 1'
#
loop_
_entity.id
_entity.type
_entity.pdbx_description
1 polymer ?
#
loop_
_entity_poly.entity_id
_entity_poly.type
_entity_poly.pdbx_seq_one_letter_code
_entity_poly.pdbx_strand_id
1 'polypeptide(L)'
;MRELREKAAYMRGILEGIDFNGDERQQRLWENLIDFCDGLADELGELSDSQNEFADYIEAIDEDLATLEKYFYNNQDEDLDESPEIIFTSEGEGRVVEMNCPFCDQGVYFKDEMGEYEVVCPECGKVIWNSQQREATPASRNDVL
;
A
#
# COMPACT_ATOMS: atom_id res chain seq x y z
N MET A 1 -26.32 2.37 9.94
CA MET A 1 -26.75 3.16 11.11
C MET A 1 -28.26 3.24 11.33
N ARG A 2 -29.10 3.43 10.30
CA ARG A 2 -30.57 3.47 10.47
C ARG A 2 -31.15 2.24 11.19
N GLU A 3 -30.67 1.03 10.89
CA GLU A 3 -31.12 -0.18 11.59
C GLU A 3 -30.85 -0.18 13.10
N LEU A 4 -29.75 0.43 13.56
CA LEU A 4 -29.39 0.44 14.98
C LEU A 4 -30.33 1.35 15.77
N ARG A 5 -30.60 2.55 15.24
CA ARG A 5 -31.60 3.48 15.80
C ARG A 5 -33.01 2.90 15.75
N GLU A 6 -33.39 2.22 14.66
CA GLU A 6 -34.70 1.54 14.56
C GLU A 6 -34.84 0.40 15.59
N LYS A 7 -33.77 -0.37 15.82
CA LYS A 7 -33.74 -1.43 16.84
C LYS A 7 -33.81 -0.85 18.25
N ALA A 8 -33.12 0.26 18.54
CA ALA A 8 -33.19 0.92 19.84
C ALA A 8 -34.59 1.52 20.10
N ALA A 9 -35.19 2.17 19.09
CA ALA A 9 -36.57 2.66 19.16
C ALA A 9 -37.58 1.52 19.36
N TYR A 10 -37.37 0.38 18.70
CA TYR A 10 -38.19 -0.82 18.91
C TYR A 10 -38.07 -1.37 20.34
N MET A 11 -36.86 -1.42 20.90
CA MET A 11 -36.64 -1.83 22.30
C MET A 11 -37.33 -0.87 23.27
N ARG A 12 -37.30 0.45 23.01
CA ARG A 12 -38.00 1.46 23.81
C ARG A 12 -39.52 1.23 23.80
N GLY A 13 -40.09 0.94 22.63
CA GLY A 13 -41.51 0.60 22.50
C GLY A 13 -41.91 -0.69 23.24
N ILE A 14 -41.03 -1.70 23.26
CA ILE A 14 -41.25 -2.89 24.10
C ILE A 14 -41.22 -2.52 25.58
N LEU A 15 -40.26 -1.68 25.99
CA LEU A 15 -40.06 -1.32 27.38
C LEU A 15 -41.27 -0.56 27.97
N GLU A 16 -41.86 0.32 27.18
CA GLU A 16 -43.09 1.06 27.54
C GLU A 16 -44.32 0.15 27.67
N GLY A 17 -44.32 -1.01 27.00
CA GLY A 17 -45.40 -2.00 27.04
C GLY A 17 -45.26 -3.07 28.11
N ILE A 18 -44.12 -3.14 28.81
CA ILE A 18 -43.86 -4.12 29.87
C ILE A 18 -44.31 -3.53 31.20
N ASP A 19 -45.15 -4.28 31.93
CA ASP A 19 -45.48 -3.95 33.31
C ASP A 19 -44.39 -4.49 34.26
N PHE A 20 -43.63 -3.57 34.85
CA PHE A 20 -42.53 -3.90 35.78
C PHE A 20 -43.03 -4.31 37.18
N ASN A 21 -44.34 -4.51 37.38
CA ASN A 21 -44.94 -4.92 38.66
C ASN A 21 -44.50 -4.04 39.85
N GLY A 22 -44.30 -2.74 39.59
CA GLY A 22 -43.91 -1.75 40.60
C GLY A 22 -42.42 -1.71 40.96
N ASP A 23 -41.53 -2.43 40.27
CA ASP A 23 -40.08 -2.28 40.48
C ASP A 23 -39.52 -1.11 39.64
N GLU A 24 -39.73 0.11 40.14
CA GLU A 24 -39.22 1.35 39.51
C GLU A 24 -37.70 1.35 39.30
N ARG A 25 -36.94 0.55 40.08
CA ARG A 25 -35.48 0.47 39.92
C ARG A 25 -35.10 -0.28 38.65
N GLN A 26 -35.83 -1.35 38.33
CA GLN A 26 -35.61 -2.11 37.10
C GLN A 26 -36.00 -1.30 35.88
N GLN A 27 -37.13 -0.59 35.93
CA GLN A 27 -37.54 0.29 34.83
C GLN A 27 -36.47 1.34 34.53
N ARG A 28 -35.98 2.04 35.56
CA ARG A 28 -34.91 3.05 35.38
C ARG A 28 -33.62 2.45 34.84
N LEU A 29 -33.25 1.24 35.25
CA LEU A 29 -32.05 0.58 34.72
C LEU A 29 -32.16 0.36 33.22
N TRP A 30 -33.30 -0.14 32.77
CA TRP A 30 -33.56 -0.39 31.36
C TRP A 30 -33.64 0.89 30.53
N GLU A 31 -34.28 1.95 31.04
CA GLU A 31 -34.29 3.26 30.41
C GLU A 31 -32.86 3.78 30.19
N ASN A 32 -32.01 3.74 31.22
CA ASN A 32 -30.60 4.14 31.10
C ASN A 32 -29.81 3.28 30.10
N LEU A 33 -30.12 1.99 30.01
CA LEU A 33 -29.46 1.08 29.07
C LEU A 33 -29.85 1.39 27.63
N ILE A 34 -31.12 1.70 27.37
CA ILE A 34 -31.58 2.13 26.04
C ILE A 34 -30.95 3.48 25.67
N ASP A 35 -30.93 4.44 26.60
CA ASP A 35 -30.28 5.75 26.36
C ASP A 35 -28.79 5.59 26.04
N PHE A 36 -28.10 4.66 26.71
CA PHE A 36 -26.71 4.32 26.39
C PHE A 36 -26.57 3.68 25.00
N CYS A 37 -27.46 2.77 24.62
CA CYS A 37 -27.48 2.18 23.28
C CYS A 37 -27.76 3.21 22.18
N ASP A 38 -28.64 4.18 22.44
CA ASP A 38 -28.90 5.31 21.55
C ASP A 38 -27.65 6.19 21.39
N GLY A 39 -26.98 6.53 22.50
CA GLY A 39 -25.72 7.28 22.47
C GLY A 39 -24.60 6.55 21.70
N LEU A 40 -24.46 5.24 21.91
CA LEU A 40 -23.52 4.41 21.14
C LEU A 40 -23.86 4.36 19.65
N ALA A 41 -25.16 4.32 19.30
CA ALA A 41 -25.58 4.35 17.91
C ALA A 41 -25.28 5.71 17.26
N ASP A 42 -25.27 6.79 18.01
CA ASP A 42 -24.93 8.12 17.50
C ASP A 42 -23.41 8.24 17.28
N GLU A 43 -22.59 7.91 18.29
CA GLU A 43 -21.12 7.94 18.18
C GLU A 43 -20.60 7.02 17.06
N LEU A 44 -21.17 5.83 16.92
CA LEU A 44 -20.80 4.90 15.84
C LEU A 44 -21.19 5.44 14.46
N GLY A 45 -22.23 6.28 14.39
CA GLY A 45 -22.63 6.94 13.16
C GLY A 45 -21.65 8.02 12.74
N GLU A 46 -21.27 8.88 13.69
CA GLU A 46 -20.22 9.88 13.47
C GLU A 46 -18.89 9.24 13.05
N LEU A 47 -18.53 8.10 13.68
CA LEU A 47 -17.34 7.35 13.31
C LEU A 47 -17.43 6.78 11.89
N SER A 48 -18.59 6.24 11.50
CA SER A 48 -18.80 5.72 10.15
C SER A 48 -18.71 6.83 9.11
N ASP A 49 -19.22 8.03 9.41
CA ASP A 49 -19.16 9.18 8.52
C ASP A 49 -17.71 9.67 8.36
N SER A 50 -16.95 9.75 9.46
CA SER A 50 -15.52 10.07 9.42
C SER A 50 -14.71 9.02 8.65
N GLN A 51 -15.06 7.73 8.76
CA GLN A 51 -14.41 6.68 7.98
C GLN A 51 -14.65 6.83 6.48
N ASN A 52 -15.87 7.22 6.08
CA ASN A 52 -16.17 7.50 4.68
C ASN A 52 -15.37 8.71 4.18
N GLU A 53 -15.26 9.77 4.98
CA GLU A 53 -14.42 10.93 4.63
C GLU A 53 -12.94 10.54 4.44
N PHE A 54 -12.41 9.67 5.30
CA PHE A 54 -11.06 9.14 5.10
C PHE A 54 -10.92 8.27 3.85
N ALA A 55 -11.95 7.52 3.47
CA ALA A 55 -11.94 6.77 2.22
C ALA A 55 -11.80 7.71 1.02
N ASP A 56 -12.55 8.81 1.00
CA ASP A 56 -12.47 9.84 -0.04
C ASP A 56 -11.08 10.49 -0.08
N TYR A 57 -10.49 10.82 1.08
CA TYR A 57 -9.12 11.35 1.13
C TYR A 57 -8.07 10.35 0.64
N ILE A 58 -8.22 9.07 0.95
CA ILE A 58 -7.30 8.03 0.49
C ILE A 58 -7.40 7.88 -1.03
N GLU A 59 -8.61 7.91 -1.59
CA GLU A 59 -8.81 7.89 -3.05
C GLU A 59 -8.17 9.10 -3.72
N ALA A 60 -8.30 10.30 -3.13
CA ALA A 60 -7.63 11.49 -3.64
C ALA A 60 -6.09 11.37 -3.62
N ILE A 61 -5.54 10.80 -2.54
CA ILE A 61 -4.10 10.54 -2.44
C ILE A 61 -3.66 9.53 -3.51
N ASP A 62 -4.43 8.47 -3.74
CA ASP A 62 -4.15 7.47 -4.78
C ASP A 62 -4.15 8.10 -6.18
N GLU A 63 -5.11 8.97 -6.49
CA GLU A 63 -5.16 9.70 -7.76
C GLU A 63 -3.96 10.65 -7.94
N ASP A 64 -3.58 11.37 -6.89
CA ASP A 64 -2.39 12.24 -6.89
C ASP A 64 -1.11 11.42 -7.10
N LEU A 65 -0.98 10.28 -6.43
CA LEU A 65 0.16 9.38 -6.61
C LEU A 65 0.19 8.79 -8.03
N ALA A 66 -0.94 8.32 -8.56
CA ALA A 66 -1.03 7.82 -9.93
C ALA A 66 -0.64 8.91 -10.97
N THR A 67 -0.94 10.17 -10.66
CA THR A 67 -0.51 11.31 -11.47
C THR A 67 1.01 11.51 -11.39
N LEU A 68 1.58 11.48 -10.19
CA LEU A 68 3.03 11.55 -9.99
C LEU A 68 3.77 10.38 -10.64
N GLU A 69 3.23 9.16 -10.56
CA GLU A 69 3.75 7.97 -11.24
C GLU A 69 3.79 8.20 -12.74
N LYS A 70 2.70 8.68 -13.34
CA LYS A 70 2.69 9.05 -14.76
C LYS A 70 3.73 10.11 -15.08
N TYR A 71 3.91 11.14 -14.25
CA TYR A 71 4.97 12.12 -14.50
C TYR A 71 6.37 11.54 -14.33
N PHE A 72 6.61 10.67 -13.36
CA PHE A 72 7.95 10.13 -13.10
C PHE A 72 8.33 9.04 -14.12
N TYR A 73 7.38 8.18 -14.49
CA TYR A 73 7.57 7.08 -15.43
C TYR A 73 7.37 7.52 -16.89
N ASN A 74 6.40 8.37 -17.22
CA ASN A 74 6.22 8.82 -18.62
C ASN A 74 7.20 9.94 -19.03
N ASN A 75 7.89 10.61 -18.09
CA ASN A 75 9.04 11.46 -18.45
C ASN A 75 10.32 10.65 -18.69
N GLN A 76 10.27 9.30 -18.62
CA GLN A 76 11.35 8.44 -19.08
C GLN A 76 11.13 7.89 -20.49
N ASP A 77 9.96 8.07 -21.11
CA ASP A 77 9.68 7.51 -22.44
C ASP A 77 9.20 8.56 -23.44
N GLU A 78 10.10 9.46 -23.81
CA GLU A 78 10.32 9.71 -25.25
C GLU A 78 11.79 9.55 -25.68
N ASP A 79 12.74 9.23 -24.78
CA ASP A 79 14.16 9.07 -25.15
C ASP A 79 15.02 8.16 -24.20
N LEU A 80 14.48 7.35 -23.28
CA LEU A 80 15.30 6.47 -22.41
C LEU A 80 15.01 4.97 -22.60
N ASP A 81 15.64 4.44 -23.63
CA ASP A 81 16.39 3.17 -23.64
C ASP A 81 16.29 2.34 -22.35
N GLU A 82 15.66 1.16 -22.45
CA GLU A 82 15.75 -0.02 -21.57
C GLU A 82 16.72 0.10 -20.37
N SER A 83 16.35 0.86 -19.34
CA SER A 83 17.12 0.86 -18.10
C SER A 83 16.70 -0.34 -17.24
N PRO A 84 17.61 -1.27 -16.90
CA PRO A 84 17.27 -2.53 -16.26
C PRO A 84 16.67 -2.31 -14.87
N GLU A 85 15.48 -2.87 -14.63
CA GLU A 85 14.83 -2.92 -13.31
C GLU A 85 15.75 -3.64 -12.30
N ILE A 86 16.41 -2.89 -11.43
CA ILE A 86 17.16 -3.46 -10.31
C ILE A 86 16.16 -3.79 -9.19
N ILE A 87 15.75 -5.06 -9.10
CA ILE A 87 14.89 -5.56 -8.03
C ILE A 87 15.75 -5.87 -6.79
N PHE A 88 15.56 -5.12 -5.70
CA PHE A 88 16.21 -5.39 -4.41
C PHE A 88 15.35 -6.33 -3.55
N THR A 89 15.73 -7.60 -3.41
CA THR A 89 15.10 -8.50 -2.42
C THR A 89 15.89 -8.45 -1.11
N SER A 90 15.24 -7.99 -0.03
CA SER A 90 15.88 -7.78 1.29
C SER A 90 15.66 -8.97 2.25
N GLU A 91 15.91 -10.20 1.81
CA GLU A 91 15.90 -11.37 2.69
C GLU A 91 17.22 -12.14 2.61
N GLY A 92 18.18 -11.77 3.48
CA GLY A 92 19.43 -12.51 3.68
C GLY A 92 20.67 -11.63 3.76
N GLU A 93 21.72 -12.14 4.42
CA GLU A 93 23.04 -11.49 4.62
C GLU A 93 23.80 -11.26 3.30
N GLY A 94 23.30 -10.36 2.47
CA GLY A 94 23.91 -9.96 1.19
C GLY A 94 22.86 -9.40 0.25
N ARG A 95 23.16 -8.27 -0.40
CA ARG A 95 22.30 -7.72 -1.45
C ARG A 95 22.44 -8.63 -2.67
N VAL A 96 21.39 -9.32 -3.06
CA VAL A 96 21.38 -10.09 -4.32
C VAL A 96 20.84 -9.17 -5.41
N VAL A 97 21.56 -9.09 -6.53
CA VAL A 97 21.19 -8.31 -7.71
C VAL A 97 20.78 -9.28 -8.81
N GLU A 98 19.56 -9.14 -9.29
CA GLU A 98 19.03 -9.80 -10.47
C GLU A 98 18.91 -8.76 -11.58
N MET A 99 19.51 -9.05 -12.74
CA MET A 99 19.44 -8.18 -13.91
C MET A 99 19.57 -8.99 -15.21
N ASN A 100 19.05 -8.46 -16.31
CA ASN A 100 19.28 -9.03 -17.63
C ASN A 100 20.57 -8.47 -18.23
N CYS A 101 21.32 -9.33 -18.93
CA CYS A 101 22.52 -8.91 -19.63
C CYS A 101 22.15 -7.95 -20.78
N PRO A 102 22.67 -6.70 -20.82
CA PRO A 102 22.34 -5.72 -21.86
C PRO A 102 22.88 -6.05 -23.25
N PHE A 103 23.62 -7.16 -23.40
CA PHE A 103 24.23 -7.57 -24.66
C PHE A 103 23.62 -8.84 -25.26
N CYS A 104 22.89 -9.64 -24.48
CA CYS A 104 22.33 -10.91 -24.93
C CYS A 104 21.01 -11.31 -24.26
N ASP A 105 20.42 -10.43 -23.44
CA ASP A 105 19.14 -10.60 -22.75
C ASP A 105 19.01 -11.85 -21.86
N GLN A 106 20.14 -12.46 -21.52
CA GLN A 106 20.15 -13.58 -20.58
C GLN A 106 20.09 -13.06 -19.14
N GLY A 107 19.20 -13.64 -18.31
CA GLY A 107 19.12 -13.33 -16.89
C GLY A 107 20.39 -13.72 -16.13
N VAL A 108 20.94 -12.76 -15.38
CA VAL A 108 22.16 -12.93 -14.56
C VAL A 108 21.84 -12.61 -13.10
N TYR A 109 22.38 -13.45 -12.22
CA TYR A 109 22.16 -13.40 -10.78
C TYR A 109 23.51 -13.37 -10.07
N PHE A 110 23.79 -12.32 -9.30
CA PHE A 110 25.03 -12.23 -8.52
C PHE A 110 24.80 -11.58 -7.15
N LYS A 111 25.75 -11.81 -6.24
CA LYS A 111 25.75 -11.19 -4.92
C LYS A 111 26.57 -9.91 -4.97
N ASP A 112 26.01 -8.83 -4.47
CA ASP A 112 26.73 -7.58 -4.25
C ASP A 112 27.57 -7.70 -2.98
N GLU A 113 28.86 -7.93 -3.18
CA GLU A 113 29.86 -8.04 -2.12
C GLU A 113 30.56 -6.68 -1.89
N MET A 114 30.96 -6.42 -0.65
CA MET A 114 31.72 -5.20 -0.33
C MET A 114 33.15 -5.33 -0.87
N GLY A 115 33.46 -4.71 -2.01
CA GLY A 115 34.79 -4.73 -2.62
C GLY A 115 34.81 -4.27 -4.07
N GLU A 116 35.99 -4.34 -4.70
CA GLU A 116 36.18 -4.06 -6.12
C GLU A 116 36.01 -5.35 -6.92
N TYR A 117 34.90 -5.46 -7.66
CA TYR A 117 34.59 -6.63 -8.49
C TYR A 117 33.85 -6.21 -9.76
N GLU A 118 34.00 -7.04 -10.79
CA GLU A 118 33.30 -6.90 -12.07
C GLU A 118 32.51 -8.18 -12.36
N VAL A 119 31.29 -8.03 -12.85
CA VAL A 119 30.44 -9.16 -13.26
C VAL A 119 30.50 -9.28 -14.77
N VAL A 120 30.84 -10.48 -15.24
CA VAL A 120 30.88 -10.82 -16.67
C VAL A 120 29.72 -11.75 -16.99
N CYS A 121 28.99 -11.46 -18.07
CA CYS A 121 27.93 -12.35 -18.53
C CYS A 121 28.53 -13.70 -19.00
N PRO A 122 28.03 -14.85 -18.51
CA PRO A 122 28.56 -16.16 -18.88
C PRO A 122 28.29 -16.54 -20.35
N GLU A 123 27.26 -15.96 -20.97
CA GLU A 123 26.88 -16.29 -22.36
C GLU A 123 27.62 -15.42 -23.38
N CYS A 124 27.76 -14.11 -23.15
CA CYS A 124 28.38 -13.20 -24.12
C CYS A 124 29.80 -12.76 -23.75
N GLY A 125 30.28 -13.08 -22.53
CA GLY A 125 31.64 -12.77 -22.07
C GLY A 125 31.95 -11.28 -21.90
N LYS A 126 30.94 -10.41 -21.87
CA LYS A 126 31.09 -8.96 -21.69
C LYS A 126 30.83 -8.57 -20.23
N VAL A 127 31.51 -7.52 -19.76
CA VAL A 127 31.31 -6.94 -18.44
C VAL A 127 29.95 -6.24 -18.41
N ILE A 128 29.10 -6.60 -17.45
CA ILE A 128 27.75 -6.07 -17.29
C ILE A 128 27.59 -5.18 -16.04
N TRP A 129 28.51 -5.29 -15.08
CA TRP A 129 28.47 -4.53 -13.82
C TRP A 129 29.87 -4.32 -13.27
N ASN A 130 30.15 -3.13 -12.73
CA ASN A 130 31.41 -2.79 -12.06
C ASN A 130 31.09 -2.13 -10.71
N SER A 131 31.68 -2.59 -9.61
CA SER A 131 31.35 -2.09 -8.27
C SER A 131 31.87 -0.67 -7.96
N GLN A 132 32.81 -0.13 -8.75
CA GLN A 132 33.31 1.25 -8.63
C GLN A 132 32.43 2.28 -9.34
N GLN A 133 31.70 1.87 -10.38
CA GLN A 133 30.73 2.67 -11.09
C GLN A 133 29.38 1.99 -10.95
N ARG A 134 28.57 2.40 -9.97
CA ARG A 134 27.19 1.92 -9.76
C ARG A 134 26.23 2.38 -10.88
N GLU A 135 26.72 2.36 -12.10
CA GLU A 135 26.05 2.63 -13.36
C GLU A 135 26.28 1.38 -14.20
N ALA A 136 25.20 0.73 -14.64
CA ALA A 136 25.29 -0.32 -15.64
C ALA A 136 26.01 0.28 -16.85
N THR A 137 27.25 -0.11 -17.11
CA THR A 137 28.09 0.58 -18.09
C THR A 137 27.61 0.24 -19.50
N PRO A 138 27.01 1.15 -20.29
CA PRO A 138 26.75 0.91 -21.69
C PRO A 138 27.91 1.58 -22.45
N ALA A 139 29.04 0.89 -22.57
CA ALA A 139 30.19 1.44 -23.29
C ALA A 139 30.82 0.42 -24.25
N SER A 140 30.23 0.30 -25.44
CA SER A 140 30.98 0.53 -26.69
C SER A 140 30.03 0.61 -27.90
N ARG A 141 29.32 1.73 -28.02
CA ARG A 141 28.93 2.24 -29.35
C ARG A 141 30.09 3.11 -29.84
N ASN A 142 31.07 2.50 -30.49
CA ASN A 142 31.99 3.26 -31.34
C ASN A 142 31.28 3.48 -32.68
N ASP A 143 30.69 4.65 -32.83
CA ASP A 143 30.35 5.22 -34.13
C ASP A 143 31.64 5.65 -34.88
N VAL A 144 31.54 5.62 -36.21
CA VAL A 144 32.37 6.29 -37.21
C VAL A 144 33.71 5.63 -37.59
N LEU A 145 33.65 4.81 -38.65
CA LEU A 145 34.14 5.19 -39.99
C LEU A 145 33.35 4.44 -41.09
#